data_AF-D6D7X7-F1
#
_entry.id   AF-D6D7X7-F1
#
_cell.length_a   1.000
_cell.length_b   1.000
_cell.length_c   1.000
_cell.angle_alpha   90.00
_cell.angle_beta   90.00
_cell.angle_gamma   90.00
#
_symmetry.space_group_name_H-M   'P 1'
#
loop_
_entity.id
_entity.type
_entity.pdbx_description
1 polymer ?
#
loop_
_entity_poly.entity_id
_entity_poly.type
_entity_poly.pdbx_seq_one_letter_code
_entity_poly.pdbx_strand_id
1 'polypeptide(L)'
;MDANIGIICFKSKVLANGEHPLMLRISQGKLRYFKSLGISIKASCWNFDKEEPKRNYPNREQLLNIMNQTRQEYVNMMFELKTLGKDFTPQSLAEYVERSCNKQNVGDYIQYIIQYMTAEKRLGNAKAYISCYNSVLRFAGNLDIPFTDIDVNWLKRYELYLRKRGNSDNTIGIRMRELRAVYNKAIEDNVVNEKYYPFVKFKISHYRKGKCKRAITKAEIHKIMNVDLMEITTYYSPLLYLTKDLFSFSYLGCGMNMIDIAYLKYSDIVNNRICFVRHKTKQPITFQLLPQAVQIVDKYRKPNSQLNDYVFPILDRNFHITEQQQYDRIRKVIKGMNKALKKIGAHLDISIPLTTYVARHSFATVLKRSGVNIALISESLGHTSLSTTQYYLDSFENEQIDEAMKNLL
;
A
#
# COMPACT_ATOMS: atom_id res chain seq x y z
N MET A 1 -10.86 -42.78 -0.36
CA MET A 1 -10.93 -43.13 -1.80
C MET A 1 -9.96 -42.23 -2.53
N ASP A 2 -8.82 -42.77 -2.93
CA ASP A 2 -7.74 -41.97 -3.49
C ASP A 2 -7.93 -41.79 -4.99
N ALA A 3 -7.81 -40.55 -5.46
CA ALA A 3 -7.86 -40.26 -6.88
C ALA A 3 -6.52 -40.67 -7.52
N ASN A 4 -6.59 -41.41 -8.62
CA ASN A 4 -5.44 -41.77 -9.43
C ASN A 4 -5.19 -40.69 -10.50
N ILE A 5 -3.95 -40.19 -10.55
CA ILE A 5 -3.51 -39.11 -11.44
C ILE A 5 -2.51 -39.70 -12.44
N GLY A 6 -2.95 -39.85 -13.69
CA GLY A 6 -2.15 -40.38 -14.80
C GLY A 6 -2.01 -39.38 -15.93
N ILE A 7 -1.06 -39.61 -16.83
CA ILE A 7 -0.95 -38.87 -18.09
C ILE A 7 -0.96 -39.90 -19.21
N ILE A 8 -1.92 -39.76 -20.12
CA ILE A 8 -2.18 -40.76 -21.15
C ILE A 8 -2.11 -40.15 -22.54
N CYS A 9 -1.70 -40.97 -23.50
CA CYS A 9 -1.87 -40.67 -24.91
C CYS A 9 -3.31 -41.01 -25.34
N PHE A 10 -4.10 -39.99 -25.69
CA PHE A 10 -5.54 -40.12 -25.87
C PHE A 10 -5.89 -40.59 -27.29
N LYS A 11 -6.00 -41.92 -27.44
CA LYS A 11 -6.23 -42.59 -28.74
C LYS A 11 -7.49 -42.12 -29.47
N SER A 12 -8.54 -41.76 -28.74
CA SER A 12 -9.84 -41.36 -29.31
C SER A 12 -9.82 -40.04 -30.06
N LYS A 13 -8.72 -39.27 -29.99
CA LYS A 13 -8.54 -38.02 -30.73
C LYS A 13 -7.24 -38.04 -31.51
N VAL A 14 -7.33 -37.75 -32.80
CA VAL A 14 -6.19 -37.56 -33.70
C VAL A 14 -6.21 -36.10 -34.16
N LEU A 15 -5.08 -35.41 -34.04
CA LEU A 15 -4.92 -34.03 -34.50
C LEU A 15 -4.61 -34.01 -36.01
N ALA A 16 -4.75 -32.84 -36.64
CA ALA A 16 -4.50 -32.68 -38.08
C ALA A 16 -3.07 -33.08 -38.52
N ASN A 17 -2.10 -33.02 -37.60
CA ASN A 17 -0.72 -33.45 -37.82
C ASN A 17 -0.49 -34.97 -37.62
N GLY A 18 -1.55 -35.75 -37.39
CA GLY A 18 -1.50 -37.20 -37.16
C GLY A 18 -1.04 -37.61 -35.76
N GLU A 19 -0.89 -36.66 -34.84
CA GLU A 19 -0.51 -36.93 -33.45
C GLU A 19 -1.72 -37.06 -32.53
N HIS A 20 -1.50 -37.69 -31.38
CA HIS A 20 -2.49 -37.80 -30.31
C HIS A 20 -2.14 -36.85 -29.17
N PRO A 21 -3.11 -36.14 -28.58
CA PRO A 21 -2.85 -35.28 -27.45
C PRO A 21 -2.54 -36.10 -26.19
N LEU A 22 -1.60 -35.60 -25.39
CA LEU A 22 -1.36 -36.08 -24.04
C LEU A 22 -2.36 -35.42 -23.10
N MET A 23 -3.11 -36.25 -22.40
CA MET A 23 -4.16 -35.83 -21.49
C MET A 23 -3.80 -36.22 -20.05
N LEU A 24 -3.89 -35.26 -19.13
CA LEU A 24 -4.01 -35.55 -17.72
C LEU A 24 -5.33 -36.30 -17.48
N ARG A 25 -5.25 -37.44 -16.81
CA ARG A 25 -6.39 -38.25 -16.37
C ARG A 25 -6.45 -38.23 -14.85
N ILE A 26 -7.54 -37.72 -14.29
CA ILE A 26 -7.86 -37.82 -12.87
C ILE A 26 -9.04 -38.78 -12.73
N SER A 27 -8.87 -39.86 -11.97
CA SER A 27 -9.91 -40.88 -11.80
C SER A 27 -10.15 -41.20 -10.33
N GLN A 28 -11.41 -41.19 -9.91
CA GLN A 28 -11.83 -41.54 -8.55
C GLN A 28 -13.11 -42.38 -8.64
N GLY A 29 -12.99 -43.68 -8.36
CA GLY A 29 -14.08 -44.63 -8.59
C GLY A 29 -14.54 -44.64 -10.06
N LYS A 30 -15.83 -44.37 -10.29
CA LYS A 30 -16.41 -44.28 -11.65
C LYS A 30 -16.21 -42.92 -12.32
N LEU A 31 -15.83 -41.88 -11.57
CA LEU A 31 -15.67 -40.53 -12.09
C LEU A 31 -14.30 -40.36 -12.74
N ARG A 32 -14.28 -39.71 -13.91
CA ARG A 32 -13.06 -39.38 -14.65
C ARG A 32 -13.11 -37.95 -15.15
N TYR A 33 -11.99 -37.26 -15.02
CA TYR A 33 -11.76 -35.94 -15.61
C TYR A 33 -10.52 -36.00 -16.52
N PHE A 34 -10.61 -35.36 -17.68
CA PHE A 34 -9.53 -35.30 -18.66
C PHE A 34 -9.20 -33.85 -19.02
N LYS A 35 -7.91 -33.51 -19.03
CA LYS A 35 -7.43 -32.19 -19.42
C LYS A 35 -6.23 -32.31 -20.35
N SER A 36 -6.23 -31.55 -21.44
CA SER A 36 -5.11 -31.52 -22.37
C SER A 36 -3.91 -30.83 -21.75
N LEU A 37 -2.72 -31.42 -21.92
CA LEU A 37 -1.44 -30.79 -21.55
C LEU A 37 -0.94 -29.80 -22.61
N GLY A 38 -1.62 -29.69 -23.75
CA GLY A 38 -1.18 -28.87 -24.89
C GLY A 38 0.00 -29.46 -25.67
N ILE A 39 0.38 -30.71 -25.35
CA ILE A 39 1.46 -31.45 -26.01
C ILE A 39 0.83 -32.67 -26.71
N SER A 40 1.31 -32.99 -27.90
CA SER A 40 0.91 -34.18 -28.66
C SER A 40 2.10 -35.05 -29.01
N ILE A 41 1.83 -36.33 -29.28
CA ILE A 41 2.83 -37.30 -29.68
C ILE A 41 2.25 -38.29 -30.70
N LYS A 42 3.05 -38.71 -31.68
CA LYS A 42 2.69 -39.83 -32.56
C LYS A 42 2.51 -41.11 -31.74
N ALA A 43 1.48 -41.90 -32.05
CA ALA A 43 1.24 -43.19 -31.39
C ALA A 43 2.44 -44.14 -31.49
N SER A 44 3.19 -44.07 -32.60
CA SER A 44 4.42 -44.86 -32.82
C SER A 44 5.54 -44.52 -31.82
N CYS A 45 5.54 -43.32 -31.23
CA CYS A 45 6.54 -42.84 -30.27
C CYS A 45 6.11 -42.98 -28.81
N TRP A 46 4.91 -43.50 -28.54
CA TRP A 46 4.38 -43.69 -27.18
C TRP A 46 4.35 -45.18 -26.81
N ASN A 47 4.68 -45.50 -25.55
CA ASN A 47 4.50 -46.81 -24.96
C ASN A 47 3.17 -46.80 -24.18
N PHE A 48 2.17 -47.51 -24.70
CA PHE A 48 0.83 -47.53 -24.09
C PHE A 48 0.74 -48.37 -22.83
N ASP A 49 1.59 -49.38 -22.66
CA ASP A 49 1.60 -50.22 -21.45
C ASP A 49 2.21 -49.47 -20.26
N LYS A 50 3.23 -48.67 -20.53
CA LYS A 50 3.92 -47.86 -19.50
C LYS A 50 3.35 -46.45 -19.34
N GLU A 51 2.44 -46.02 -20.22
CA GLU A 51 1.96 -44.63 -20.30
C GLU A 51 3.13 -43.61 -20.34
N GLU A 52 4.15 -43.89 -21.17
CA GLU A 52 5.38 -43.10 -21.27
C GLU A 52 5.89 -42.96 -22.73
N PRO A 53 6.65 -41.90 -23.06
CA PRO A 53 7.34 -41.81 -24.35
C PRO A 53 8.40 -42.91 -24.51
N LYS A 54 8.48 -43.49 -25.72
CA LYS A 54 9.51 -44.49 -26.07
C LYS A 54 10.92 -43.89 -25.95
N ARG A 55 11.91 -44.76 -25.73
CA ARG A 55 13.32 -44.39 -25.50
C ARG A 55 13.92 -43.52 -26.61
N ASN A 56 13.46 -43.67 -27.84
CA ASN A 56 13.94 -42.97 -29.03
C ASN A 56 13.25 -41.62 -29.30
N TYR A 57 12.36 -41.15 -28.43
CA TYR A 57 11.69 -39.86 -28.62
C TYR A 57 12.70 -38.71 -28.36
N PRO A 58 12.91 -37.77 -29.32
CA PRO A 58 13.97 -36.77 -29.24
C PRO A 58 13.99 -35.91 -27.97
N ASN A 59 12.82 -35.56 -27.45
CA ASN A 59 12.67 -34.72 -26.24
C ASN A 59 12.15 -35.52 -25.04
N ARG A 60 12.54 -36.80 -24.93
CA ARG A 60 12.02 -37.72 -23.90
C ARG A 60 12.17 -37.18 -22.48
N GLU A 61 13.35 -36.70 -22.11
CA GLU A 61 13.59 -36.24 -20.75
C GLU A 61 12.77 -35.00 -20.40
N GLN A 62 12.70 -34.02 -21.31
CA GLN A 62 11.88 -32.82 -21.12
C GLN A 62 10.40 -33.19 -20.96
N LEU A 63 9.90 -34.10 -21.80
CA LEU A 63 8.52 -34.55 -21.73
C LEU A 63 8.24 -35.30 -20.42
N LEU A 64 9.14 -36.18 -19.98
CA LEU A 64 9.02 -36.86 -18.69
C LEU A 64 9.04 -35.89 -17.51
N ASN A 65 9.89 -34.87 -17.56
CA ASN A 65 9.95 -33.84 -16.52
C ASN A 65 8.64 -33.07 -16.43
N ILE A 66 8.08 -32.63 -17.56
CA ILE A 66 6.75 -31.99 -17.60
C ILE A 66 5.69 -32.93 -17.02
N MET A 67 5.67 -34.19 -17.48
CA MET A 67 4.71 -35.19 -17.01
C MET A 67 4.79 -35.41 -15.50
N ASN A 68 6.00 -35.57 -14.96
CA ASN A 68 6.23 -35.80 -13.54
C ASN A 68 5.89 -34.57 -12.70
N GLN A 69 6.26 -33.38 -13.17
CA GLN A 69 5.95 -32.12 -12.49
C GLN A 69 4.43 -31.88 -12.44
N THR A 70 3.71 -32.10 -13.55
CA THR A 70 2.25 -32.00 -13.57
C THR A 70 1.62 -33.05 -12.65
N ARG A 71 2.10 -34.29 -12.64
CA ARG A 71 1.58 -35.31 -11.69
C ARG A 71 1.79 -34.87 -10.23
N GLN A 72 3.00 -34.40 -9.90
CA GLN A 72 3.33 -33.95 -8.54
C GLN A 72 2.46 -32.77 -8.10
N GLU A 73 2.19 -31.80 -8.97
CA GLU A 73 1.32 -30.65 -8.68
C GLU A 73 -0.08 -31.09 -8.22
N TYR A 74 -0.69 -32.01 -8.96
CA TYR A 74 -2.02 -32.54 -8.62
C TYR A 74 -2.00 -33.46 -7.40
N VAL A 75 -0.94 -34.25 -7.22
CA VAL A 75 -0.74 -35.11 -6.04
C VAL A 75 -0.58 -34.24 -4.78
N ASN A 76 0.19 -33.17 -4.84
CA ASN A 76 0.40 -32.25 -3.72
C ASN A 76 -0.92 -31.56 -3.32
N MET A 77 -1.67 -31.04 -4.29
CA MET A 77 -3.00 -30.46 -4.03
C MET A 77 -3.97 -31.48 -3.44
N MET A 78 -3.94 -32.73 -3.92
CA MET A 78 -4.75 -33.81 -3.35
C MET A 78 -4.41 -34.04 -1.87
N PHE A 79 -3.13 -34.06 -1.49
CA PHE A 79 -2.71 -34.20 -0.10
C PHE A 79 -3.12 -32.99 0.75
N GLU A 80 -3.02 -31.78 0.21
CA GLU A 80 -3.46 -30.56 0.89
C GLU A 80 -4.96 -30.60 1.22
N LEU A 81 -5.82 -30.92 0.25
CA LEU A 81 -7.27 -31.03 0.44
C LEU A 81 -7.63 -32.09 1.49
N LYS A 82 -6.95 -33.24 1.47
CA LYS A 82 -7.10 -34.28 2.50
C LYS A 82 -6.72 -33.77 3.89
N THR A 83 -5.60 -33.07 4.00
CA THR A 83 -5.12 -32.51 5.28
C THR A 83 -6.12 -31.50 5.84
N LEU A 84 -6.77 -30.74 4.97
CA LEU A 84 -7.82 -29.77 5.33
C LEU A 84 -9.19 -30.42 5.58
N GLY A 85 -9.33 -31.74 5.45
CA GLY A 85 -10.62 -32.44 5.58
C GLY A 85 -11.65 -32.06 4.51
N LYS A 86 -11.19 -31.57 3.35
CA LYS A 86 -12.05 -31.17 2.24
C LYS A 86 -12.23 -32.33 1.28
N ASP A 87 -13.49 -32.68 1.05
CA ASP A 87 -13.84 -33.60 -0.04
C ASP A 87 -13.62 -32.95 -1.41
N PHE A 88 -13.27 -33.77 -2.39
CA PHE A 88 -13.07 -33.35 -3.77
C PHE A 88 -13.53 -34.43 -4.75
N THR A 89 -13.86 -34.00 -5.96
CA THR A 89 -14.11 -34.85 -7.13
C THR A 89 -12.94 -34.67 -8.11
N PRO A 90 -12.79 -35.53 -9.14
CA PRO A 90 -11.78 -35.33 -10.17
C PRO A 90 -11.83 -33.94 -10.83
N GLN A 91 -13.03 -33.41 -11.05
CA GLN A 91 -13.24 -32.08 -11.61
C GLN A 91 -12.86 -30.99 -10.60
N SER A 92 -13.34 -31.07 -9.34
CA SER A 92 -13.03 -30.02 -8.38
C SER A 92 -11.55 -30.01 -8.00
N LEU A 93 -10.86 -31.17 -8.00
CA LEU A 93 -9.40 -31.22 -7.86
C LEU A 93 -8.69 -30.45 -8.98
N ALA A 94 -9.15 -30.61 -10.23
CA ALA A 94 -8.60 -29.84 -11.34
C ALA A 94 -8.88 -28.35 -11.20
N GLU A 95 -10.08 -27.96 -10.76
CA GLU A 95 -10.42 -26.57 -10.49
C GLU A 95 -9.58 -26.00 -9.34
N TYR A 96 -9.28 -26.76 -8.28
CA TYR A 96 -8.40 -26.34 -7.20
C TYR A 96 -6.98 -26.08 -7.70
N VAL A 97 -6.40 -27.01 -8.47
CA VAL A 97 -5.08 -26.79 -9.08
C VAL A 97 -5.11 -25.59 -10.02
N GLU A 98 -6.14 -25.44 -10.85
CA GLU A 98 -6.24 -24.29 -11.77
C GLU A 98 -6.41 -22.95 -11.06
N ARG A 99 -7.17 -22.92 -9.96
CA ARG A 99 -7.29 -21.74 -9.10
C ARG A 99 -5.97 -21.40 -8.42
N SER A 100 -5.20 -22.41 -8.00
CA SER A 100 -3.84 -22.22 -7.48
C SER A 100 -2.86 -21.77 -8.55
N CYS A 101 -3.13 -22.06 -9.82
CA CYS A 101 -2.30 -21.68 -10.97
C CYS A 101 -2.88 -20.50 -11.76
N ASN A 102 -3.70 -19.66 -11.11
CA ASN A 102 -4.47 -18.61 -11.77
C ASN A 102 -3.54 -17.75 -12.64
N LYS A 103 -3.65 -17.92 -13.97
CA LYS A 103 -2.93 -17.14 -14.98
C LYS A 103 -3.54 -15.74 -15.11
N GLN A 104 -3.79 -15.08 -13.99
CA GLN A 104 -4.22 -13.68 -14.04
C GLN A 104 -3.04 -12.87 -14.54
N ASN A 105 -3.25 -12.15 -15.63
CA ASN A 105 -2.30 -11.13 -16.06
C ASN A 105 -2.21 -10.04 -14.97
N VAL A 106 -1.16 -9.24 -15.04
CA VAL A 106 -0.87 -8.20 -14.05
C VAL A 106 -2.03 -7.21 -13.94
N GLY A 107 -2.72 -6.91 -15.04
CA GLY A 107 -3.87 -6.01 -15.05
C GLY A 107 -5.03 -6.50 -14.19
N ASP A 108 -5.51 -7.71 -14.48
CA ASP A 108 -6.64 -8.33 -13.80
C ASP A 108 -6.35 -8.52 -12.31
N TYR A 109 -5.12 -8.94 -11.98
CA TYR A 109 -4.73 -9.11 -10.58
C TYR A 109 -4.70 -7.77 -9.81
N ILE A 110 -4.20 -6.69 -10.42
CA ILE A 110 -4.24 -5.36 -9.78
C ILE A 110 -5.69 -4.90 -9.57
N GLN A 111 -6.58 -5.14 -10.54
CA GLN A 111 -8.00 -4.80 -10.41
C GLN A 111 -8.66 -5.58 -9.27
N TYR A 112 -8.37 -6.88 -9.15
CA TYR A 112 -8.81 -7.71 -8.04
C TYR A 112 -8.37 -7.11 -6.69
N ILE A 113 -7.10 -6.73 -6.53
CA ILE A 113 -6.62 -6.09 -5.30
C ILE A 113 -7.35 -4.77 -5.02
N ILE A 114 -7.61 -3.96 -6.05
CA ILE A 114 -8.33 -2.68 -5.90
C ILE A 114 -9.75 -2.93 -5.38
N GLN A 115 -10.46 -3.90 -5.94
CA GLN A 115 -11.82 -4.27 -5.51
C GLN A 115 -11.80 -4.78 -4.07
N TYR A 116 -10.89 -5.69 -3.75
CA TYR A 116 -10.71 -6.23 -2.40
C TYR A 116 -10.45 -5.12 -1.37
N MET A 117 -9.49 -4.23 -1.63
CA MET A 117 -9.15 -3.12 -0.73
C MET A 117 -10.29 -2.11 -0.59
N THR A 118 -11.11 -1.95 -1.62
CA THR A 118 -12.29 -1.07 -1.57
C THR A 118 -13.39 -1.69 -0.71
N ALA A 119 -13.63 -2.99 -0.86
CA ALA A 119 -14.57 -3.75 -0.02
C ALA A 119 -14.15 -3.75 1.47
N GLU A 120 -12.85 -3.83 1.75
CA GLU A 120 -12.30 -3.67 3.11
C GLU A 120 -12.29 -2.20 3.62
N LYS A 121 -12.81 -1.24 2.85
CA LYS A 121 -12.81 0.20 3.19
C LYS A 121 -11.42 0.80 3.35
N ARG A 122 -10.39 0.19 2.73
CA ARG A 122 -8.99 0.62 2.74
C ARG A 122 -8.65 1.51 1.54
N LEU A 123 -9.46 2.57 1.34
CA LEU A 123 -9.42 3.45 0.16
C LEU A 123 -8.04 4.08 -0.14
N GLY A 124 -7.25 4.33 0.91
CA GLY A 124 -5.86 4.80 0.75
C GLY A 124 -4.95 3.79 0.04
N ASN A 125 -5.09 2.49 0.38
CA ASN A 125 -4.35 1.41 -0.28
C ASN A 125 -4.88 1.19 -1.69
N ALA A 126 -6.20 1.12 -1.86
CA ALA A 126 -6.84 0.99 -3.18
C ALA A 126 -6.32 2.08 -4.14
N LYS A 127 -6.19 3.33 -3.69
CA LYS A 127 -5.65 4.43 -4.49
C LYS A 127 -4.19 4.25 -4.91
N ALA A 128 -3.36 3.60 -4.09
CA ALA A 128 -1.97 3.27 -4.45
C ALA A 128 -1.93 2.21 -5.57
N TYR A 129 -2.78 1.19 -5.49
CA TYR A 129 -2.92 0.19 -6.56
C TYR A 129 -3.52 0.77 -7.85
N ILE A 130 -4.54 1.65 -7.76
CA ILE A 130 -5.07 2.40 -8.92
C ILE A 130 -3.97 3.25 -9.56
N SER A 131 -3.13 3.87 -8.72
CA SER A 131 -1.97 4.65 -9.15
C SER A 131 -0.94 3.80 -9.91
N CYS A 132 -0.66 2.60 -9.40
CA CYS A 132 0.19 1.60 -10.06
C CYS A 132 -0.40 1.18 -11.40
N TYR A 133 -1.65 0.71 -11.41
CA TYR A 133 -2.40 0.30 -12.60
C TYR A 133 -2.29 1.34 -13.71
N ASN A 134 -2.69 2.58 -13.41
CA ASN A 134 -2.69 3.66 -14.38
C ASN A 134 -1.29 4.04 -14.87
N SER A 135 -0.27 3.90 -14.01
CA SER A 135 1.10 4.23 -14.41
C SER A 135 1.72 3.14 -15.28
N VAL A 136 1.45 1.87 -14.99
CA VAL A 136 1.95 0.75 -15.78
C VAL A 136 1.21 0.66 -17.11
N LEU A 137 -0.12 0.84 -17.11
CA LEU A 137 -0.93 0.90 -18.33
C LEU A 137 -0.42 1.97 -19.29
N ARG A 138 -0.08 3.16 -18.79
CA ARG A 138 0.50 4.24 -19.59
C ARG A 138 1.90 3.95 -20.15
N PHE A 139 2.63 3.03 -19.54
CA PHE A 139 3.95 2.61 -20.00
C PHE A 139 3.84 1.47 -21.03
N ALA A 140 3.05 0.44 -20.70
CA ALA A 140 2.98 -0.79 -21.48
C ALA A 140 1.89 -0.78 -22.57
N GLY A 141 0.97 0.19 -22.56
CA GLY A 141 -0.14 0.32 -23.51
C GLY A 141 -1.33 -0.61 -23.20
N ASN A 142 -1.05 -1.82 -22.72
CA ASN A 142 -2.02 -2.74 -22.14
C ASN A 142 -1.43 -3.38 -20.86
N LEU A 143 -2.26 -4.11 -20.11
CA LEU A 143 -1.85 -4.83 -18.91
C LEU A 143 -2.09 -6.33 -19.01
N ASP A 144 -2.31 -6.84 -20.22
CA ASP A 144 -2.34 -8.28 -20.50
C ASP A 144 -0.91 -8.82 -20.55
N ILE A 145 -0.23 -8.69 -19.41
CA ILE A 145 1.18 -8.98 -19.22
C ILE A 145 1.26 -10.09 -18.17
N PRO A 146 1.83 -11.25 -18.50
CA PRO A 146 2.20 -12.26 -17.51
C PRO A 146 3.18 -11.69 -16.49
N PHE A 147 3.06 -12.06 -15.21
CA PHE A 147 4.03 -11.64 -14.19
C PHE A 147 5.47 -12.05 -14.53
N THR A 148 5.65 -13.17 -15.24
CA THR A 148 6.95 -13.67 -15.71
C THR A 148 7.66 -12.73 -16.69
N ASP A 149 6.92 -11.87 -17.37
CA ASP A 149 7.44 -10.96 -18.39
C ASP A 149 7.91 -9.62 -17.79
N ILE A 150 7.56 -9.37 -16.52
CA ILE A 150 8.10 -8.27 -15.72
C ILE A 150 9.44 -8.72 -15.12
N ASP A 151 10.48 -8.68 -15.95
CA ASP A 151 11.85 -8.97 -15.55
C ASP A 151 12.64 -7.69 -15.17
N VAL A 152 13.93 -7.83 -14.83
CA VAL A 152 14.80 -6.69 -14.49
C VAL A 152 14.91 -5.70 -15.64
N ASN A 153 14.94 -6.16 -16.89
CA ASN A 153 15.06 -5.29 -18.06
C ASN A 153 13.76 -4.51 -18.30
N TRP A 154 12.60 -5.13 -18.08
CA TRP A 154 11.31 -4.49 -18.08
C TRP A 154 11.26 -3.37 -17.05
N LEU A 155 11.72 -3.62 -15.81
CA LEU A 155 11.78 -2.61 -14.75
C LEU A 155 12.70 -1.43 -15.13
N LYS A 156 13.85 -1.69 -15.76
CA LYS A 156 14.75 -0.63 -16.25
C LYS A 156 14.09 0.22 -17.35
N ARG A 157 13.36 -0.40 -18.29
CA ARG A 157 12.61 0.32 -19.32
C ARG A 157 11.50 1.18 -18.69
N TYR A 158 10.80 0.64 -17.69
CA TYR A 158 9.78 1.38 -16.96
C TYR A 158 10.37 2.57 -16.18
N GLU A 159 11.50 2.39 -15.51
CA GLU A 159 12.24 3.49 -14.87
C GLU A 159 12.61 4.58 -15.87
N LEU A 160 13.21 4.21 -17.01
CA LEU A 160 13.62 5.14 -18.05
C LEU A 160 12.42 5.94 -18.58
N TYR A 161 11.30 5.27 -18.81
CA TYR A 161 10.03 5.93 -19.18
C TYR A 161 9.61 6.97 -18.12
N LEU A 162 9.62 6.60 -16.84
CA LEU A 162 9.24 7.52 -15.77
C LEU A 162 10.19 8.72 -15.68
N ARG A 163 11.51 8.53 -15.88
CA ARG A 163 12.51 9.61 -15.93
C ARG A 163 12.26 10.54 -17.12
N LYS A 164 12.02 9.99 -18.33
CA LYS A 164 11.69 10.79 -19.53
C LYS A 164 10.44 11.66 -19.35
N ARG A 165 9.53 11.27 -18.47
CA ARG A 165 8.35 12.06 -18.08
C ARG A 165 8.61 13.14 -17.03
N GLY A 166 9.86 13.35 -16.62
CA GLY A 166 10.23 14.34 -15.61
C GLY A 166 9.88 13.95 -14.18
N ASN A 167 9.63 12.66 -13.89
CA ASN A 167 9.38 12.23 -12.52
C ASN A 167 10.65 12.29 -11.67
N SER A 168 10.53 12.84 -10.46
CA SER A 168 11.60 12.78 -9.45
C SER A 168 11.85 11.35 -8.98
N ASP A 169 13.06 11.06 -8.47
CA ASP A 169 13.38 9.74 -7.89
C ASP A 169 12.40 9.30 -6.81
N ASN A 170 11.88 10.24 -6.00
CA ASN A 170 10.88 9.91 -4.99
C ASN A 170 9.58 9.39 -5.63
N THR A 171 9.12 10.03 -6.71
CA THR A 171 7.94 9.57 -7.45
C THR A 171 8.20 8.21 -8.10
N ILE A 172 9.37 8.02 -8.71
CA ILE A 172 9.77 6.74 -9.32
C ILE A 172 9.82 5.64 -8.26
N GLY A 173 10.45 5.90 -7.12
CA GLY A 173 10.54 4.97 -6.00
C GLY A 173 9.18 4.66 -5.36
N ILE A 174 8.19 5.57 -5.43
CA ILE A 174 6.80 5.24 -5.08
C ILE A 174 6.22 4.24 -6.09
N ARG A 175 6.32 4.50 -7.39
CA ARG A 175 5.81 3.59 -8.43
C ARG A 175 6.42 2.20 -8.37
N MET A 176 7.74 2.12 -8.20
CA MET A 176 8.46 0.85 -8.07
C MET A 176 8.04 0.07 -6.82
N ARG A 177 7.77 0.75 -5.70
CA ARG A 177 7.27 0.08 -4.49
C ARG A 177 5.84 -0.38 -4.63
N GLU A 178 4.99 0.38 -5.31
CA GLU A 178 3.61 -0.04 -5.60
C GLU A 178 3.61 -1.30 -6.48
N LEU A 179 4.41 -1.34 -7.55
CA LEU A 179 4.54 -2.52 -8.40
C LEU A 179 5.15 -3.72 -7.66
N ARG A 180 6.16 -3.48 -6.81
CA ARG A 180 6.72 -4.52 -5.94
C ARG A 180 5.66 -5.08 -4.97
N ALA A 181 4.81 -4.24 -4.40
CA ALA A 181 3.75 -4.68 -3.51
C ALA A 181 2.71 -5.54 -4.25
N VAL A 182 2.38 -5.21 -5.51
CA VAL A 182 1.55 -6.07 -6.38
C VAL A 182 2.22 -7.42 -6.58
N TYR A 183 3.50 -7.45 -6.96
CA TYR A 183 4.23 -8.69 -7.22
C TYR A 183 4.33 -9.56 -5.96
N ASN A 184 4.61 -8.96 -4.80
CA ASN A 184 4.65 -9.68 -3.53
C ASN A 184 3.30 -10.31 -3.18
N LYS A 185 2.20 -9.57 -3.34
CA LYS A 185 0.87 -10.12 -3.10
C LYS A 185 0.58 -11.27 -4.08
N ALA A 186 0.98 -11.13 -5.35
CA ALA A 186 0.82 -12.18 -6.35
C ALA A 186 1.58 -13.47 -5.98
N ILE A 187 2.74 -13.34 -5.34
CA ILE A 187 3.47 -14.50 -4.80
C ILE A 187 2.73 -15.11 -3.60
N GLU A 188 2.29 -14.28 -2.65
CA GLU A 188 1.52 -14.73 -1.48
C GLU A 188 0.23 -15.47 -1.88
N ASP A 189 -0.41 -15.01 -2.95
CA ASP A 189 -1.67 -15.57 -3.48
C ASP A 189 -1.40 -16.69 -4.51
N ASN A 190 -0.15 -17.13 -4.68
CA ASN A 190 0.31 -18.17 -5.62
C ASN A 190 0.04 -17.91 -7.12
N VAL A 191 -0.21 -16.65 -7.51
CA VAL A 191 -0.41 -16.22 -8.91
C VAL A 191 0.90 -16.26 -9.70
N VAL A 192 2.04 -16.04 -9.05
CA VAL A 192 3.37 -16.16 -9.66
C VAL A 192 4.36 -16.80 -8.70
N ASN A 193 5.22 -17.67 -9.22
CA ASN A 193 6.26 -18.29 -8.43
C ASN A 193 7.38 -17.29 -8.10
N GLU A 194 7.88 -17.35 -6.85
CA GLU A 194 8.95 -16.48 -6.34
C GLU A 194 10.22 -16.48 -7.21
N LYS A 195 10.52 -17.57 -7.93
CA LYS A 195 11.69 -17.64 -8.83
C LYS A 195 11.69 -16.58 -9.94
N TYR A 196 10.52 -16.03 -10.29
CA TYR A 196 10.38 -14.97 -11.29
C TYR A 196 10.46 -13.56 -10.71
N TYR A 197 10.57 -13.42 -9.38
CA TYR A 197 10.52 -12.14 -8.70
C TYR A 197 11.71 -11.21 -9.06
N PRO A 198 11.48 -10.10 -9.79
CA PRO A 198 12.58 -9.31 -10.36
C PRO A 198 13.27 -8.40 -9.32
N PHE A 199 12.59 -8.09 -8.21
CA PHE A 199 13.07 -7.15 -7.20
C PHE A 199 14.12 -7.76 -6.24
N VAL A 200 14.47 -9.04 -6.40
CA VAL A 200 15.69 -9.60 -5.79
C VAL A 200 16.92 -8.90 -6.38
N LYS A 201 16.93 -8.72 -7.71
CA LYS A 201 18.04 -8.11 -8.46
C LYS A 201 17.84 -6.60 -8.63
N PHE A 202 16.61 -6.16 -8.90
CA PHE A 202 16.28 -4.74 -9.01
C PHE A 202 16.05 -4.12 -7.63
N LYS A 203 17.10 -3.56 -7.03
CA LYS A 203 17.00 -2.88 -5.72
C LYS A 203 16.31 -1.53 -5.89
N ILE A 204 15.34 -1.21 -5.02
CA ILE A 204 14.59 0.08 -5.01
C ILE A 204 15.19 1.05 -3.97
N SER A 205 16.21 0.62 -3.21
CA SER A 205 16.79 1.40 -2.12
C SER A 205 17.45 2.70 -2.59
N HIS A 206 17.97 2.76 -3.82
CA HIS A 206 18.65 3.94 -4.37
C HIS A 206 17.72 5.13 -4.60
N TYR A 207 16.40 4.93 -4.68
CA TYR A 207 15.45 6.05 -4.77
C TYR A 207 15.21 6.77 -3.44
N ARG A 208 15.68 6.21 -2.31
CA ARG A 208 15.55 6.85 -1.01
C ARG A 208 16.49 8.06 -0.96
N LYS A 209 15.96 9.24 -1.22
CA LYS A 209 16.67 10.50 -0.93
C LYS A 209 16.80 10.69 0.58
N GLY A 210 17.88 11.35 1.00
CA GLY A 210 18.15 11.73 2.39
C GLY A 210 17.04 12.58 3.01
N LYS A 211 17.10 12.76 4.35
CA LYS A 211 16.10 13.51 5.11
C LYS A 211 15.94 14.92 4.53
N CYS A 212 14.70 15.30 4.23
CA CYS A 212 14.37 16.66 3.84
C CYS A 212 13.98 17.42 5.12
N LYS A 213 14.63 18.55 5.40
CA LYS A 213 14.26 19.44 6.50
C LYS A 213 12.84 19.98 6.25
N ARG A 214 11.91 19.60 7.12
CA ARG A 214 10.48 19.91 7.02
C ARG A 214 9.92 20.65 8.24
N ALA A 215 10.70 20.79 9.30
CA ALA A 215 10.32 21.50 10.50
C ALA A 215 10.66 22.99 10.36
N ILE A 216 9.76 23.84 10.83
CA ILE A 216 10.02 25.27 11.06
C ILE A 216 10.37 25.51 12.54
N THR A 217 11.00 26.64 12.80
CA THR A 217 11.41 27.09 14.13
C THR A 217 10.20 27.47 15.00
N LYS A 218 10.41 27.51 16.32
CA LYS A 218 9.39 27.97 17.27
C LYS A 218 8.94 29.42 17.00
N ALA A 219 9.87 30.28 16.57
CA ALA A 219 9.57 31.67 16.20
C ALA A 219 8.64 31.74 14.97
N GLU A 220 8.90 30.96 13.93
CA GLU A 220 8.02 30.88 12.74
C GLU A 220 6.64 30.31 13.08
N ILE A 221 6.55 29.33 13.98
CA ILE A 221 5.26 28.85 14.49
C ILE A 221 4.47 29.97 15.15
N HIS A 222 5.12 30.77 16.01
CA HIS A 222 4.46 31.90 16.66
C HIS A 222 4.01 32.96 15.64
N LYS A 223 4.81 33.25 14.60
CA LYS A 223 4.38 34.12 13.48
C LYS A 223 3.11 33.59 12.82
N ILE A 224 3.05 32.29 12.50
CA ILE A 224 1.85 31.67 11.90
C ILE A 224 0.63 31.76 12.82
N MET A 225 0.79 31.56 14.13
CA MET A 225 -0.33 31.63 15.07
C MET A 225 -0.91 33.04 15.15
N ASN A 226 -0.02 34.05 15.17
CA ASN A 226 -0.36 35.45 15.42
C ASN A 226 -0.66 36.27 14.16
N VAL A 227 -0.40 35.74 12.96
CA VAL A 227 -0.64 36.48 11.71
C VAL A 227 -2.10 36.92 11.60
N ASP A 228 -2.28 38.19 11.24
CA ASP A 228 -3.57 38.70 10.79
C ASP A 228 -3.79 38.27 9.34
N LEU A 229 -4.83 37.48 9.12
CA LEU A 229 -5.13 36.93 7.81
C LEU A 229 -5.66 37.99 6.84
N MET A 230 -6.11 39.14 7.33
CA MET A 230 -6.52 40.26 6.47
C MET A 230 -5.32 40.91 5.75
N GLU A 231 -4.09 40.69 6.21
CA GLU A 231 -2.88 41.08 5.48
C GLU A 231 -2.65 40.21 4.23
N ILE A 232 -3.23 39.01 4.18
CA ILE A 232 -3.04 38.02 3.11
C ILE A 232 -4.19 38.04 2.09
N THR A 233 -5.38 38.45 2.51
CA THR A 233 -6.60 38.43 1.70
C THR A 233 -7.49 39.62 2.01
N THR A 234 -8.08 40.20 0.97
CA THR A 234 -8.98 41.37 1.10
C THR A 234 -10.40 41.02 1.55
N TYR A 235 -10.74 39.74 1.63
CA TYR A 235 -12.04 39.24 2.08
C TYR A 235 -11.89 38.08 3.07
N TYR A 236 -12.91 37.89 3.90
CA TYR A 236 -12.97 36.77 4.83
C TYR A 236 -13.01 35.42 4.08
N SER A 237 -11.97 34.61 4.27
CA SER A 237 -11.86 33.29 3.66
C SER A 237 -11.97 32.20 4.73
N PRO A 238 -13.13 31.52 4.90
CA PRO A 238 -13.32 30.52 5.95
C PRO A 238 -12.26 29.41 5.94
N LEU A 239 -11.81 28.99 4.75
CA LEU A 239 -10.78 27.98 4.61
C LEU A 239 -9.40 28.48 5.08
N LEU A 240 -9.06 29.76 4.87
CA LEU A 240 -7.77 30.32 5.30
C LEU A 240 -7.69 30.38 6.83
N TYR A 241 -8.75 30.84 7.48
CA TYR A 241 -8.87 30.85 8.94
C TYR A 241 -8.82 29.44 9.51
N LEU A 242 -9.63 28.52 8.97
CA LEU A 242 -9.57 27.10 9.33
C LEU A 242 -8.17 26.51 9.14
N THR A 243 -7.47 26.92 8.08
CA THR A 243 -6.10 26.44 7.82
C THR A 243 -5.13 26.88 8.91
N LYS A 244 -5.15 28.16 9.30
CA LYS A 244 -4.31 28.68 10.40
C LYS A 244 -4.61 27.97 11.71
N ASP A 245 -5.88 27.83 12.04
CA ASP A 245 -6.33 27.26 13.31
C ASP A 245 -5.98 25.77 13.40
N LEU A 246 -6.26 24.98 12.36
CA LEU A 246 -5.95 23.55 12.38
C LEU A 246 -4.46 23.24 12.28
N PHE A 247 -3.68 24.09 11.61
CA PHE A 247 -2.22 23.98 11.63
C PHE A 247 -1.68 24.22 13.05
N SER A 248 -2.17 25.26 13.72
CA SER A 248 -1.80 25.60 15.09
C SER A 248 -2.25 24.52 16.07
N PHE A 249 -3.49 24.04 15.94
CA PHE A 249 -4.03 22.94 16.73
C PHE A 249 -3.24 21.65 16.54
N SER A 250 -2.83 21.32 15.31
CA SER A 250 -1.96 20.17 15.06
C SER A 250 -0.64 20.29 15.81
N TYR A 251 0.03 21.45 15.77
CA TYR A 251 1.28 21.69 16.47
C TYR A 251 1.11 21.61 18.00
N LEU A 252 0.11 22.29 18.56
CA LEU A 252 -0.16 22.33 20.00
C LEU A 252 -0.70 21.00 20.54
N GLY A 253 -1.41 20.23 19.71
CA GLY A 253 -2.02 18.95 20.04
C GLY A 253 -1.15 17.76 19.67
N CYS A 254 0.09 17.73 20.18
CA CYS A 254 1.04 16.62 19.99
C CYS A 254 1.35 16.25 18.53
N GLY A 255 1.32 17.22 17.62
CA GLY A 255 1.55 16.97 16.19
C GLY A 255 0.44 16.12 15.55
N MET A 256 -0.80 16.17 16.06
CA MET A 256 -1.91 15.34 15.57
C MET A 256 -2.06 15.45 14.04
N ASN A 257 -2.23 14.32 13.35
CA ASN A 257 -2.40 14.34 11.89
C ASN A 257 -3.74 14.95 11.50
N MET A 258 -3.78 15.61 10.34
CA MET A 258 -5.01 16.23 9.84
C MET A 258 -6.18 15.26 9.61
N ILE A 259 -5.91 13.98 9.31
CA ILE A 259 -6.97 12.97 9.23
C ILE A 259 -7.55 12.66 10.61
N ASP A 260 -6.71 12.61 11.64
CA ASP A 260 -7.16 12.36 13.02
C ASP A 260 -7.95 13.59 13.53
N ILE A 261 -7.48 14.81 13.23
CA ILE A 261 -8.19 16.07 13.49
C ILE A 261 -9.57 16.11 12.80
N ALA A 262 -9.65 15.65 11.55
CA ALA A 262 -10.90 15.64 10.80
C ALA A 262 -11.97 14.71 11.40
N TYR A 263 -11.54 13.64 12.08
CA TYR A 263 -12.42 12.67 12.75
C TYR A 263 -12.64 12.95 14.23
N LEU A 264 -11.94 13.91 14.82
CA LEU A 264 -12.03 14.24 16.24
C LEU A 264 -13.45 14.70 16.58
N LYS A 265 -14.05 14.08 17.60
CA LYS A 265 -15.39 14.40 18.10
C LYS A 265 -15.35 15.04 19.48
N TYR A 266 -16.43 15.70 19.88
CA TYR A 266 -16.54 16.25 21.23
C TYR A 266 -16.51 15.16 22.32
N SER A 267 -16.98 13.95 22.02
CA SER A 267 -16.87 12.76 22.88
C SER A 267 -15.42 12.37 23.19
N ASP A 268 -14.49 12.75 22.33
CA ASP A 268 -13.07 12.43 22.47
C ASP A 268 -12.34 13.43 23.39
N ILE A 269 -13.05 14.46 23.89
CA ILE A 269 -12.50 15.51 24.76
C ILE A 269 -13.20 15.47 26.11
N VAL A 270 -12.49 15.02 27.15
CA VAL A 270 -13.00 14.94 28.52
C VAL A 270 -12.04 15.71 29.43
N ASN A 271 -12.54 16.68 30.20
CA ASN A 271 -11.72 17.52 31.10
C ASN A 271 -10.50 18.15 30.41
N ASN A 272 -10.71 18.70 29.21
CA ASN A 272 -9.66 19.25 28.34
C ASN A 272 -8.56 18.24 27.95
N ARG A 273 -8.79 16.94 28.12
CA ARG A 273 -7.90 15.87 27.66
C ARG A 273 -8.49 15.22 26.42
N ILE A 274 -7.68 15.12 25.37
CA ILE A 274 -8.04 14.37 24.17
C ILE A 274 -7.73 12.90 24.40
N CYS A 275 -8.65 12.03 23.98
CA CYS A 275 -8.53 10.58 23.97
C CYS A 275 -9.10 10.04 22.64
N PHE A 276 -8.26 9.57 21.73
CA PHE A 276 -8.71 9.02 20.44
C PHE A 276 -7.83 7.87 19.98
N VAL A 277 -8.32 7.09 19.03
CA VAL A 277 -7.56 6.04 18.36
C VAL A 277 -7.10 6.53 17.00
N ARG A 278 -5.79 6.50 16.76
CA ARG A 278 -5.20 6.96 15.49
C ARG A 278 -5.78 6.23 14.30
N HIS A 279 -6.18 6.97 13.27
CA HIS A 279 -6.79 6.39 12.08
C HIS A 279 -5.83 5.42 11.37
N LYS A 280 -4.53 5.76 11.27
CA LYS A 280 -3.53 4.99 10.52
C LYS A 280 -2.99 3.78 11.29
N THR A 281 -2.51 4.00 12.51
CA THR A 281 -1.77 2.97 13.28
C THR A 281 -2.64 2.24 14.30
N LYS A 282 -3.89 2.69 14.49
CA LYS A 282 -4.83 2.14 15.48
C LYS A 282 -4.33 2.18 16.93
N GLN A 283 -3.31 2.99 17.20
CA GLN A 283 -2.80 3.21 18.56
C GLN A 283 -3.67 4.24 19.28
N PRO A 284 -4.03 4.00 20.55
CA PRO A 284 -4.65 5.03 21.37
C PRO A 284 -3.65 6.17 21.62
N ILE A 285 -4.13 7.40 21.55
CA ILE A 285 -3.38 8.59 21.95
C ILE A 285 -4.20 9.34 22.99
N THR A 286 -3.50 9.82 24.02
CA THR A 286 -4.08 10.71 25.01
C THR A 286 -3.12 11.83 25.39
N PHE A 287 -3.62 13.06 25.46
CA PHE A 287 -2.83 14.21 25.91
C PHE A 287 -3.72 15.35 26.41
N GLN A 288 -3.16 16.20 27.29
CA GLN A 288 -3.83 17.39 27.79
C GLN A 288 -3.80 18.51 26.75
N LEU A 289 -4.94 19.17 26.50
CA LEU A 289 -4.99 20.36 25.66
C LEU A 289 -4.33 21.54 26.36
N LEU A 290 -3.48 22.24 25.63
CA LEU A 290 -2.96 23.54 26.04
C LEU A 290 -4.06 24.61 25.95
N PRO A 291 -4.03 25.68 26.76
CA PRO A 291 -5.06 26.72 26.75
C PRO A 291 -5.36 27.31 25.36
N GLN A 292 -4.32 27.54 24.55
CA GLN A 292 -4.47 28.02 23.18
C GLN A 292 -5.18 27.01 22.26
N ALA A 293 -4.98 25.71 22.47
CA ALA A 293 -5.68 24.67 21.72
C ALA A 293 -7.14 24.56 22.15
N VAL A 294 -7.45 24.76 23.44
CA VAL A 294 -8.83 24.85 23.95
C VAL A 294 -9.57 26.01 23.30
N GLN A 295 -8.95 27.20 23.21
CA GLN A 295 -9.53 28.36 22.51
C GLN A 295 -9.88 28.05 21.04
N ILE A 296 -9.03 27.30 20.34
CA ILE A 296 -9.31 26.87 18.97
C ILE A 296 -10.52 25.92 18.93
N VAL A 297 -10.61 24.97 19.86
CA VAL A 297 -11.77 24.06 19.95
C VAL A 297 -13.06 24.84 20.21
N ASP A 298 -13.04 25.76 21.18
CA ASP A 298 -14.21 26.54 21.57
C ASP A 298 -14.69 27.48 20.45
N LYS A 299 -13.76 28.03 19.65
CA LYS A 299 -14.09 28.83 18.46
C LYS A 299 -14.99 28.09 17.47
N TYR A 300 -14.85 26.76 17.36
CA TYR A 300 -15.64 25.93 16.44
C TYR A 300 -16.83 25.23 17.11
N ARG A 301 -17.01 25.40 18.42
CA ARG A 301 -18.15 24.85 19.16
C ARG A 301 -19.41 25.64 18.85
N LYS A 302 -20.46 24.92 18.43
CA LYS A 302 -21.78 25.51 18.22
C LYS A 302 -22.62 25.36 19.50
N PRO A 303 -23.59 26.25 19.76
CA PRO A 303 -24.45 26.15 20.96
C PRO A 303 -25.14 24.79 21.13
N ASN A 304 -25.53 24.16 20.02
CA ASN A 304 -26.24 22.86 20.01
C ASN A 304 -25.33 21.69 19.63
N SER A 305 -24.01 21.81 19.80
CA SER A 305 -23.07 20.72 19.52
C SER A 305 -23.34 19.50 20.40
N GLN A 306 -23.46 18.34 19.77
CA GLN A 306 -23.61 17.06 20.46
C GLN A 306 -22.25 16.36 20.62
N LEU A 307 -22.14 15.43 21.57
CA LEU A 307 -20.91 14.67 21.81
C LEU A 307 -20.39 13.96 20.56
N ASN A 308 -21.28 13.41 19.73
CA ASN A 308 -20.92 12.69 18.52
C ASN A 308 -20.62 13.60 17.31
N ASP A 309 -20.72 14.93 17.45
CA ASP A 309 -20.36 15.86 16.38
C ASP A 309 -18.85 15.98 16.26
N TYR A 310 -18.39 16.18 15.03
CA TYR A 310 -16.99 16.50 14.76
C TYR A 310 -16.66 17.89 15.32
N VAL A 311 -15.50 18.01 15.95
CA VAL A 311 -15.02 19.27 16.56
C VAL A 311 -14.82 20.33 15.49
N PHE A 312 -14.19 19.95 14.38
CA PHE A 312 -13.86 20.86 13.30
C PHE A 312 -14.76 20.66 12.07
N PRO A 313 -15.11 21.74 11.34
CA PRO A 313 -16.03 21.70 10.21
C PRO A 313 -15.39 21.15 8.92
N ILE A 314 -14.62 20.06 9.04
CA ILE A 314 -14.09 19.30 7.90
C ILE A 314 -15.14 18.30 7.43
N LEU A 315 -15.66 17.51 8.37
CA LEU A 315 -16.73 16.55 8.19
C LEU A 315 -18.02 17.04 8.85
N ASP A 316 -19.12 16.45 8.41
CA ASP A 316 -20.46 16.66 8.94
C ASP A 316 -21.10 15.29 9.00
N ARG A 317 -21.58 14.87 10.16
CA ARG A 317 -22.08 13.50 10.39
C ARG A 317 -23.38 13.20 9.65
N ASN A 318 -24.16 14.23 9.31
CA ASN A 318 -25.44 14.09 8.62
C ASN A 318 -25.26 14.10 7.10
N PHE A 319 -24.15 14.67 6.60
CA PHE A 319 -23.85 14.75 5.16
C PHE A 319 -22.80 13.75 4.69
N HIS A 320 -21.74 13.52 5.48
CA HIS A 320 -20.63 12.64 5.14
C HIS A 320 -20.82 11.28 5.81
N ILE A 321 -21.76 10.50 5.28
CA ILE A 321 -22.20 9.24 5.88
C ILE A 321 -21.27 8.09 5.47
N THR A 322 -20.90 8.02 4.18
CA THR A 322 -20.08 6.92 3.67
C THR A 322 -18.58 7.19 3.82
N GLU A 323 -17.78 6.12 3.90
CA GLU A 323 -16.32 6.22 3.98
C GLU A 323 -15.72 6.91 2.75
N GLN A 324 -16.33 6.70 1.57
CA GLN A 324 -15.91 7.36 0.33
C GLN A 324 -16.15 8.87 0.40
N GLN A 325 -17.34 9.30 0.87
CA GLN A 325 -17.66 10.72 1.06
C GLN A 325 -16.68 11.39 2.03
N GLN A 326 -16.42 10.75 3.18
CA GLN A 326 -15.50 11.26 4.18
C GLN A 326 -14.06 11.34 3.64
N TYR A 327 -13.59 10.29 2.96
CA TYR A 327 -12.27 10.24 2.35
C TYR A 327 -12.07 11.35 1.30
N ASP A 328 -13.01 11.52 0.38
CA ASP A 328 -12.92 12.54 -0.67
C ASP A 328 -13.00 13.95 -0.09
N ARG A 329 -13.88 14.17 0.91
CA ARG A 329 -13.98 15.44 1.61
C ARG A 329 -12.67 15.83 2.29
N ILE A 330 -12.12 14.94 3.12
CA ILE A 330 -10.87 15.20 3.85
C ILE A 330 -9.75 15.53 2.86
N ARG A 331 -9.62 14.77 1.77
CA ARG A 331 -8.60 15.03 0.73
C ARG A 331 -8.79 16.38 0.05
N LYS A 332 -10.03 16.74 -0.28
CA LYS A 332 -10.36 18.04 -0.88
C LYS A 332 -9.97 19.19 0.05
N VAL A 333 -10.34 19.08 1.33
CA VAL A 333 -10.02 20.10 2.34
C VAL A 333 -8.51 20.21 2.56
N ILE A 334 -7.80 19.10 2.79
CA ILE A 334 -6.33 19.10 2.96
C ILE A 334 -5.63 19.71 1.73
N LYS A 335 -6.09 19.42 0.51
CA LYS A 335 -5.55 20.04 -0.72
C LYS A 335 -5.74 21.55 -0.69
N GLY A 336 -6.91 22.02 -0.27
CA GLY A 336 -7.20 23.45 -0.08
C GLY A 336 -6.32 24.08 1.00
N MET A 337 -6.20 23.45 2.16
CA MET A 337 -5.35 23.90 3.26
C MET A 337 -3.88 23.99 2.85
N ASN A 338 -3.34 22.99 2.15
CA ASN A 338 -1.96 23.06 1.66
C ASN A 338 -1.73 24.20 0.65
N LYS A 339 -2.77 24.65 -0.08
CA LYS A 339 -2.66 25.87 -0.90
C LYS A 339 -2.68 27.13 -0.04
N ALA A 340 -3.55 27.18 0.97
CA ALA A 340 -3.62 28.29 1.92
C ALA A 340 -2.33 28.44 2.74
N LEU A 341 -1.77 27.35 3.24
CA LEU A 341 -0.49 27.32 3.94
C LEU A 341 0.66 27.85 3.09
N LYS A 342 0.68 27.56 1.79
CA LYS A 342 1.68 28.15 0.89
C LYS A 342 1.57 29.68 0.82
N LYS A 343 0.35 30.22 0.84
CA LYS A 343 0.13 31.68 0.88
C LYS A 343 0.62 32.27 2.21
N ILE A 344 0.27 31.64 3.32
CA ILE A 344 0.74 32.06 4.67
C ILE A 344 2.27 32.01 4.74
N GLY A 345 2.88 30.92 4.27
CA GLY A 345 4.34 30.77 4.28
C GLY A 345 5.04 31.80 3.42
N ALA A 346 4.49 32.12 2.24
CA ALA A 346 5.02 33.16 1.36
C ALA A 346 4.90 34.56 1.97
N HIS A 347 3.77 34.87 2.62
CA HIS A 347 3.57 36.17 3.30
C HIS A 347 4.51 36.37 4.49
N LEU A 348 4.84 35.29 5.20
CA LEU A 348 5.70 35.33 6.39
C LEU A 348 7.19 35.07 6.10
N ASP A 349 7.57 35.03 4.82
CA ASP A 349 8.94 34.73 4.35
C ASP A 349 9.53 33.43 4.92
N ILE A 350 8.69 32.41 5.09
CA ILE A 350 9.12 31.10 5.58
C ILE A 350 9.75 30.32 4.43
N SER A 351 11.04 30.02 4.57
CA SER A 351 11.87 29.40 3.54
C SER A 351 11.37 28.01 3.08
N ILE A 352 10.77 27.23 3.97
CA ILE A 352 10.26 25.89 3.63
C ILE A 352 8.79 25.95 3.18
N PRO A 353 8.41 25.18 2.14
CA PRO A 353 7.02 25.12 1.71
C PRO A 353 6.11 24.53 2.81
N LEU A 354 5.23 25.38 3.37
CA LEU A 354 4.30 24.95 4.40
C LEU A 354 3.27 23.95 3.84
N THR A 355 3.06 22.88 4.60
CA THR A 355 1.99 21.90 4.39
C THR A 355 1.42 21.51 5.75
N THR A 356 0.24 20.89 5.75
CA THR A 356 -0.40 20.39 6.98
C THR A 356 0.49 19.44 7.79
N TYR A 357 1.48 18.82 7.16
CA TYR A 357 2.43 17.93 7.82
C TYR A 357 3.61 18.64 8.50
N VAL A 358 3.87 19.90 8.13
CA VAL A 358 4.95 20.70 8.72
C VAL A 358 4.70 20.90 10.21
N ALA A 359 3.46 21.17 10.64
CA ALA A 359 3.09 21.32 12.05
C ALA A 359 3.58 20.13 12.91
N ARG A 360 3.35 18.90 12.46
CA ARG A 360 3.79 17.68 13.14
C ARG A 360 5.31 17.53 13.19
N HIS A 361 6.01 17.85 12.10
CA HIS A 361 7.46 17.85 12.08
C HIS A 361 8.04 18.90 13.01
N SER A 362 7.48 20.12 13.00
CA SER A 362 7.88 21.21 13.89
C SER A 362 7.65 20.84 15.35
N PHE A 363 6.51 20.24 15.70
CA PHE A 363 6.24 19.76 17.07
C PHE A 363 7.34 18.80 17.54
N ALA A 364 7.62 17.75 16.75
CA ALA A 364 8.61 16.74 17.11
C ALA A 364 10.02 17.33 17.22
N THR A 365 10.41 18.18 16.27
CA THR A 365 11.72 18.83 16.25
C THR A 365 11.88 19.83 17.39
N VAL A 366 10.87 20.66 17.68
CA VAL A 366 10.92 21.61 18.80
C VAL A 366 11.07 20.88 20.13
N LEU A 367 10.28 19.82 20.39
CA LEU A 367 10.43 19.05 21.63
C LEU A 367 11.81 18.39 21.74
N LYS A 368 12.33 17.82 20.65
CA LYS A 368 13.68 17.25 20.65
C LYS A 368 14.72 18.32 20.99
N ARG A 369 14.62 19.50 20.37
CA ARG A 369 15.53 20.62 20.62
C ARG A 369 15.40 21.14 22.06
N SER A 370 14.23 21.02 22.69
CA SER A 370 14.03 21.31 24.10
C SER A 370 14.49 20.19 25.05
N GLY A 371 15.23 19.20 24.56
CA GLY A 371 15.80 18.13 25.40
C GLY A 371 14.83 17.02 25.78
N VAL A 372 13.62 16.99 25.20
CA VAL A 372 12.64 15.93 25.51
C VAL A 372 13.10 14.58 24.95
N ASN A 373 12.97 13.54 25.78
CA ASN A 373 13.34 12.18 25.41
C ASN A 373 12.62 11.71 24.12
N ILE A 374 13.37 11.15 23.18
CA ILE A 374 12.86 10.67 21.88
C ILE A 374 11.77 9.62 22.05
N ALA A 375 11.83 8.78 23.08
CA ALA A 375 10.79 7.79 23.39
C ALA A 375 9.46 8.48 23.73
N LEU A 376 9.48 9.52 24.55
CA LEU A 376 8.28 10.30 24.89
C LEU A 376 7.72 11.03 23.67
N ILE A 377 8.58 11.56 22.80
CA ILE A 377 8.17 12.15 21.52
C ILE A 377 7.54 11.07 20.61
N SER A 378 8.11 9.87 20.57
CA SER A 378 7.60 8.74 19.79
C SER A 378 6.21 8.30 20.22
N GLU A 379 6.01 8.18 21.54
CA GLU A 379 4.73 7.85 22.16
C GLU A 379 3.67 8.93 21.90
N SER A 380 4.03 10.21 22.10
CA SER A 380 3.14 11.34 21.81
C SER A 380 2.69 11.39 20.35
N LEU A 381 3.56 10.96 19.43
CA LEU A 381 3.27 10.85 18.00
C LEU A 381 2.48 9.58 17.65
N GLY A 382 2.33 8.62 18.57
CA GLY A 382 1.72 7.31 18.33
C GLY A 382 2.48 6.50 17.28
N HIS A 383 3.82 6.52 17.35
CA HIS A 383 4.70 5.67 16.56
C HIS A 383 5.00 4.37 17.32
N THR A 384 4.92 3.23 16.64
CA THR A 384 5.23 1.91 17.22
C THR A 384 6.72 1.56 17.14
N SER A 385 7.53 2.42 16.51
CA SER A 385 8.98 2.20 16.36
C SER A 385 9.74 3.52 16.49
N LEU A 386 10.79 3.51 17.31
CA LEU A 386 11.70 4.65 17.47
C LEU A 386 12.39 5.05 16.16
N SER A 387 12.67 4.07 15.29
CA SER A 387 13.25 4.34 13.96
C SER A 387 12.38 5.26 13.11
N THR A 388 11.06 5.15 13.28
CA THR A 388 10.10 6.07 12.65
C THR A 388 10.36 7.48 13.19
N THR A 389 10.31 7.69 14.50
CA THR A 389 10.57 9.01 15.13
C THR A 389 11.94 9.59 14.73
N GLN A 390 13.00 8.78 14.72
CA GLN A 390 14.33 9.23 14.27
C GLN A 390 14.33 9.77 12.84
N TYR A 391 13.48 9.24 11.95
CA TYR A 391 13.31 9.79 10.59
C TYR A 391 12.64 11.18 10.59
N TYR A 392 11.72 11.44 11.52
CA TYR A 392 11.03 12.74 11.65
C TYR A 392 11.88 13.82 12.27
N LEU A 393 12.81 13.40 13.12
CA LEU A 393 13.68 14.28 13.86
C LEU A 393 14.82 14.77 12.97
N ASP A 394 14.95 16.09 12.88
CA ASP A 394 16.11 16.73 12.27
C ASP A 394 17.39 16.33 13.01
N SER A 395 18.53 16.45 12.35
CA SER A 395 19.82 16.34 13.05
C SER A 395 19.90 17.42 14.13
N PHE A 396 20.62 17.14 15.23
CA PHE A 396 20.93 18.20 16.19
C PHE A 396 21.70 19.31 15.46
N GLU A 397 21.37 20.56 15.76
CA GLU A 397 22.19 21.69 15.30
C GLU A 397 23.51 21.69 16.08
N ASN A 398 24.59 22.17 15.46
CA ASN A 398 25.93 22.14 16.05
C ASN A 398 25.94 22.76 17.46
N GLU A 399 25.19 23.84 17.68
CA GLU A 399 25.06 24.50 18.98
C GLU A 399 24.59 23.57 20.11
N GLN A 400 23.67 22.63 19.83
CA GLN A 400 23.20 21.68 20.85
C GLN A 400 24.23 20.60 21.15
N ILE A 401 25.01 20.21 20.13
CA ILE A 401 26.14 19.30 20.30
C ILE A 401 27.18 20.01 21.17
N ASP A 402 27.49 21.27 20.86
CA ASP A 402 28.45 22.08 21.60
C ASP A 402 28.02 22.29 23.07
N GLU A 403 26.74 22.57 23.34
CA GLU A 403 26.21 22.62 24.71
C GLU A 403 26.28 21.28 25.43
N ALA A 404 25.97 20.18 24.75
CA ALA A 404 26.10 18.85 25.35
C ALA A 404 27.56 18.56 25.74
N MET A 405 28.52 18.93 24.88
CA MET A 405 29.96 18.77 25.13
C MET A 405 30.45 19.58 26.34
N LYS A 406 29.80 20.70 26.69
CA LYS A 406 30.13 21.48 27.91
C LYS A 406 29.87 20.71 29.21
N ASN A 407 29.03 19.67 29.19
CA ASN A 407 28.76 18.84 30.37
C ASN A 407 29.82 17.74 30.60
N LEU A 408 30.87 17.66 29.79
CA LEU A 408 31.94 16.67 29.93
C LEU A 408 32.99 17.06 30.98
N LEU A 409 32.96 18.30 31.50
CA LEU A 409 33.92 18.84 32.46
C LEU A 409 33.22 19.41 33.68
#